data_AF-A0A0C3NG75-F1
#
_entry.id   AF-A0A0C3NG75-F1
#
_cell.length_a   1.000
_cell.length_b   1.000
_cell.length_c   1.000
_cell.angle_alpha   90.00
_cell.angle_beta   90.00
_cell.angle_gamma   90.00
#
_symmetry.space_group_name_H-M   'P 1'
#
loop_
_entity.id
_entity.type
_entity.pdbx_description
1 polymer ?
#
loop_
_entity_poly.entity_id
_entity_poly.type
_entity_poly.pdbx_seq_one_letter_code
_entity_poly.pdbx_strand_id
1 'polypeptide(L)'
;MLPLRIVFEALNQCQISVTGLIVTLLTCQQYENHYLVIDLLKHTGEVFDAFLHHAAGQDQFALHSFHMVENTYLQELHSLASEDNGWHFGASSASTKQLEDFSL
;
A
#
# COMPACT_ATOMS: atom_id res chain seq x y z
N MET A 1 9.40 21.12 22.17
CA MET A 1 9.95 20.21 21.15
C MET A 1 11.16 19.51 21.76
N LEU A 2 11.11 18.19 21.98
CA LEU A 2 12.31 17.45 22.39
C LEU A 2 13.34 17.54 21.25
N PRO A 3 14.64 17.74 21.54
CA PRO A 3 15.66 17.71 20.50
C PRO A 3 15.63 16.37 19.79
N LEU A 4 15.57 16.36 18.45
CA LEU A 4 15.63 15.16 17.62
C LEU A 4 16.80 14.24 18.01
N ARG A 5 17.91 14.84 18.44
CA ARG A 5 19.08 14.12 18.96
C ARG A 5 18.75 13.19 20.13
N ILE A 6 17.92 13.62 21.08
CA ILE A 6 17.54 12.80 22.24
C ILE A 6 16.65 11.63 21.78
N VAL A 7 15.78 11.86 20.82
CA VAL A 7 14.93 10.81 20.25
C VAL A 7 15.79 9.77 19.53
N PHE A 8 16.77 10.18 18.72
CA PHE A 8 17.68 9.25 18.06
C PHE A 8 18.58 8.50 19.04
N GLU A 9 19.06 9.17 20.09
CA GLU A 9 19.83 8.53 21.16
C GLU A 9 19.01 7.42 21.84
N ALA A 10 17.74 7.71 22.17
CA ALA A 10 16.85 6.73 22.78
C ALA A 10 16.55 5.56 21.84
N LEU A 11 16.28 5.82 20.56
CA LEU A 11 16.08 4.78 19.55
C LEU A 11 17.31 3.87 19.42
N ASN A 12 18.49 4.46 19.39
CA ASN A 12 19.75 3.73 19.32
C ASN A 12 19.97 2.87 20.58
N GLN A 13 19.68 3.40 21.77
CA GLN A 13 19.74 2.63 23.03
C GLN A 13 18.76 1.45 23.05
N CYS A 14 17.59 1.62 22.42
CA CYS A 14 16.59 0.55 22.27
C CYS A 14 16.89 -0.40 21.09
N GLN A 15 17.98 -0.20 20.33
CA GLN A 15 18.29 -0.95 19.10
C GLN A 15 17.17 -0.88 18.05
N ILE A 16 16.39 0.20 18.04
CA ILE A 16 15.30 0.43 17.09
C ILE A 16 15.81 1.37 16.02
N SER A 17 15.76 0.94 14.76
CA SER A 17 16.02 1.84 13.63
C SER A 17 14.83 2.78 13.42
N VAL A 18 15.09 3.97 12.88
CA VAL A 18 14.02 4.93 12.51
C VAL A 18 13.03 4.28 11.54
N THR A 19 13.53 3.51 10.57
CA THR A 19 12.70 2.72 9.66
C THR A 19 11.85 1.69 10.40
N GLY A 20 12.43 0.99 11.38
CA GLY A 20 11.70 0.02 12.21
C GLY A 20 10.55 0.67 12.98
N LEU A 21 10.79 1.85 13.56
CA LEU A 21 9.74 2.63 14.23
C LEU A 21 8.61 3.02 13.27
N ILE A 22 8.96 3.56 12.09
CA ILE A 22 7.97 3.95 11.07
C ILE A 22 7.13 2.75 10.63
N VAL A 23 7.77 1.61 10.35
CA VAL A 23 7.06 0.38 9.97
C VAL A 23 6.14 -0.07 11.09
N THR A 24 6.60 -0.10 12.35
CA THR A 24 5.75 -0.43 13.50
C THR A 24 4.55 0.51 13.63
N LEU A 25 4.72 1.82 13.45
CA LEU A 25 3.62 2.77 13.49
C LEU A 25 2.58 2.51 12.38
N LEU A 26 3.03 2.16 11.17
CA LEU A 26 2.16 1.95 10.02
C LEU A 26 1.48 0.58 9.99
N THR A 27 2.07 -0.43 10.64
CA THR A 27 1.62 -1.84 10.55
C THR A 27 0.94 -2.35 11.81
N CYS A 28 1.25 -1.80 12.99
CA CYS A 28 0.61 -2.25 14.21
C CYS A 28 -0.76 -1.61 14.38
N GLN A 29 -1.80 -2.45 14.40
CA GLN A 29 -3.20 -2.04 14.52
C GLN A 29 -3.48 -1.12 15.73
N GLN A 30 -2.70 -1.27 16.81
CA GLN A 30 -2.82 -0.42 18.00
C GLN A 30 -2.59 1.08 17.73
N TYR A 31 -2.00 1.44 16.59
CA TYR A 31 -1.72 2.82 16.19
C TYR A 31 -2.56 3.32 15.00
N GLU A 32 -3.51 2.53 14.49
CA GLU A 32 -4.25 2.80 13.25
C GLU A 32 -4.89 4.21 13.19
N ASN A 33 -5.30 4.75 14.33
CA ASN A 33 -5.89 6.09 14.46
C ASN A 33 -5.06 7.05 15.32
N HIS A 34 -3.79 6.71 15.58
CA HIS A 34 -2.90 7.56 16.36
C HIS A 34 -2.51 8.79 15.54
N TYR A 35 -2.48 9.96 16.18
CA TYR A 35 -2.20 11.23 15.49
C TYR A 35 -0.87 11.22 14.71
N LEU A 36 0.14 10.48 15.20
CA LEU A 36 1.42 10.31 14.50
C LEU A 36 1.29 9.52 13.19
N VAL A 37 0.39 8.53 13.13
CA VAL A 37 0.15 7.76 11.90
C VAL A 37 -0.55 8.65 10.89
N ILE A 38 -1.55 9.42 11.32
CA ILE A 38 -2.27 10.36 10.45
C ILE A 38 -1.30 11.43 9.91
N ASP A 39 -0.45 11.98 10.76
CA ASP A 39 0.56 12.98 10.38
C ASP A 39 1.59 12.39 9.39
N LEU A 40 2.10 11.19 9.69
CA LEU A 40 3.02 10.49 8.81
C LEU A 40 2.40 10.21 7.43
N LEU A 41 1.13 9.78 7.39
CA LEU A 41 0.39 9.55 6.15
C LEU A 41 0.18 10.86 5.38
N LYS A 42 -0.11 11.96 6.07
CA LYS A 42 -0.25 13.28 5.45
C LYS A 42 1.05 13.77 4.81
N HIS A 43 2.19 13.43 5.42
CA HIS A 43 3.53 13.79 4.92
C HIS A 43 4.20 12.69 4.08
N THR A 44 3.46 11.68 3.63
CA THR A 44 4.00 10.55 2.84
C THR A 44 4.79 11.02 1.62
N GLY A 45 4.33 12.06 0.91
CA GLY A 45 5.03 12.59 -0.26
C GLY A 45 6.45 13.08 0.07
N GLU A 46 6.61 13.80 1.19
CA GLU A 46 7.91 14.29 1.66
C GLU A 46 8.81 13.13 2.12
N VAL A 47 8.22 12.13 2.77
CA VAL A 47 8.94 10.93 3.22
C VAL A 47 9.46 10.14 2.01
N PHE A 48 8.62 9.92 0.99
CA PHE A 48 9.02 9.25 -0.24
C PHE A 48 10.08 10.05 -1.00
N ASP A 49 9.91 11.37 -1.08
CA ASP A 49 10.89 12.26 -1.72
C ASP A 49 12.25 12.19 -1.03
N ALA A 50 12.28 12.18 0.31
CA ALA A 50 13.51 12.02 1.07
C ALA A 50 14.20 10.67 0.81
N PHE A 51 13.44 9.58 0.67
CA PHE A 51 13.99 8.27 0.31
C PHE A 51 14.52 8.23 -1.12
N LEU A 52 13.82 8.86 -2.08
CA LEU A 52 14.25 8.94 -3.47
C LEU A 52 15.55 9.76 -3.64
N HIS A 53 15.70 10.83 -2.87
CA HIS A 53 16.91 11.65 -2.89
C HIS A 53 18.09 11.03 -2.14
N HIS A 54 17.90 9.91 -1.43
CA HIS A 54 18.98 9.26 -0.73
C HIS A 54 19.83 8.42 -1.69
N ALA A 55 21.05 8.91 -1.97
CA ALA A 55 22.01 8.32 -2.91
C ALA A 55 22.36 6.84 -2.71
N ALA A 56 22.16 6.28 -1.51
CA ALA A 56 22.46 4.87 -1.22
C ALA A 56 21.34 3.90 -1.63
N GLY A 57 20.12 4.40 -1.87
CA GLY A 57 18.93 3.58 -2.07
C GLY A 57 18.01 4.03 -3.20
N GLN A 58 18.33 5.10 -3.91
CA GLN A 58 17.47 5.70 -4.94
C GLN A 58 16.95 4.69 -5.96
N ASP A 59 17.85 3.96 -6.63
CA ASP A 59 17.47 3.01 -7.69
C ASP A 59 16.67 1.82 -7.15
N GLN A 60 17.08 1.30 -5.99
CA GLN A 60 16.42 0.15 -5.37
C GLN A 60 15.04 0.52 -4.81
N PHE A 61 14.92 1.69 -4.20
CA PHE A 61 13.67 2.21 -3.65
C PHE A 61 12.67 2.55 -4.77
N ALA A 62 13.14 3.20 -5.83
CA ALA A 62 12.31 3.48 -7.00
C ALA A 62 11.81 2.18 -7.65
N LEU A 63 12.70 1.22 -7.93
CA LEU A 63 12.33 -0.06 -8.51
C LEU A 63 11.32 -0.83 -7.65
N HIS A 64 11.56 -0.91 -6.33
CA HIS A 64 10.66 -1.59 -5.41
C HIS A 64 9.30 -0.90 -5.35
N SER A 65 9.27 0.44 -5.35
CA SER A 65 8.02 1.21 -5.35
C SER A 65 7.20 0.97 -6.61
N PHE A 66 7.85 0.96 -7.79
CA PHE A 66 7.17 0.64 -9.06
C PHE A 66 6.57 -0.76 -9.04
N HIS A 67 7.35 -1.76 -8.64
CA HIS A 67 6.88 -3.15 -8.59
C HIS A 67 5.72 -3.33 -7.60
N MET A 68 5.72 -2.61 -6.49
CA MET A 68 4.61 -2.63 -5.54
C MET A 68 3.32 -2.06 -6.14
N VAL A 69 3.41 -0.88 -6.79
CA VAL A 69 2.26 -0.25 -7.46
C VAL A 69 1.72 -1.14 -8.59
N GLU A 70 2.61 -1.70 -9.40
CA GLU A 70 2.24 -2.63 -10.48
C GLU A 70 1.48 -3.85 -9.93
N ASN A 71 2.01 -4.50 -8.88
CA ASN A 71 1.36 -5.66 -8.28
C ASN A 71 0.00 -5.32 -7.68
N THR A 72 -0.13 -4.20 -6.96
CA THR A 72 -1.42 -3.75 -6.44
C THR A 72 -2.40 -3.49 -7.57
N TYR A 73 -1.98 -2.79 -8.62
CA TYR A 73 -2.84 -2.52 -9.76
C TYR A 73 -3.29 -3.79 -10.49
N LEU A 74 -2.38 -4.76 -10.68
CA LEU A 74 -2.71 -6.07 -11.25
C LEU A 74 -3.69 -6.84 -10.36
N GLN A 75 -3.51 -6.81 -9.04
CA GLN A 75 -4.41 -7.46 -8.10
C GLN A 75 -5.81 -6.83 -8.13
N GLU A 76 -5.91 -5.50 -8.15
CA GLU A 76 -7.18 -4.78 -8.26
C GLU A 76 -7.89 -5.07 -9.59
N LEU A 77 -7.15 -5.08 -10.71
CA LEU A 77 -7.72 -5.46 -12.01
C LEU A 77 -8.21 -6.91 -12.02
N HIS A 78 -7.46 -7.83 -11.41
CA HIS A 78 -7.88 -9.21 -11.26
C HIS A 78 -9.13 -9.33 -10.38
N SER A 79 -9.18 -8.61 -9.26
CA SER A 79 -10.34 -8.56 -8.37
C SER A 79 -11.55 -8.05 -9.14
N LEU A 80 -11.42 -6.91 -9.82
CA LEU A 80 -12.48 -6.32 -10.62
C LEU A 80 -12.94 -7.27 -11.73
N ALA A 81 -12.04 -7.87 -12.52
CA ALA A 81 -12.40 -8.83 -13.56
C ALA A 81 -13.06 -10.10 -13.00
N SER A 82 -12.71 -10.50 -11.77
CA SER A 82 -13.33 -11.65 -11.10
C SER A 82 -14.71 -11.32 -10.50
N GLU A 83 -14.90 -10.10 -10.01
CA GLU A 83 -16.19 -9.57 -9.53
C GLU A 83 -17.13 -9.27 -10.72
N ASP A 84 -16.58 -8.84 -11.87
CA ASP A 84 -17.27 -8.51 -13.12
C ASP A 84 -17.50 -9.74 -14.04
N ASN A 85 -17.34 -10.95 -13.48
CA ASN A 85 -18.18 -12.08 -13.88
C ASN A 85 -19.66 -11.87 -13.47
N GLY A 86 -19.99 -10.71 -12.91
CA GLY A 86 -21.34 -10.16 -12.81
C GLY A 86 -21.92 -9.79 -14.19
N TRP A 87 -23.05 -10.42 -14.53
CA TRP A 87 -23.98 -10.21 -15.64
C TRP A 87 -23.48 -10.08 -17.10
N HIS A 88 -22.34 -9.44 -17.41
CA HIS A 88 -21.91 -9.22 -18.79
C HIS A 88 -21.22 -10.44 -19.41
N PHE A 89 -20.42 -11.19 -18.65
CA PHE A 89 -19.75 -12.41 -19.13
C PHE A 89 -20.58 -13.69 -19.00
N GLY A 90 -21.64 -13.69 -18.18
CA GLY A 90 -22.56 -14.82 -18.05
C GLY A 90 -23.25 -15.19 -19.36
N ALA A 91 -23.45 -14.22 -20.27
CA ALA A 91 -24.01 -14.46 -21.59
C ALA A 91 -23.06 -15.24 -22.52
N SER A 92 -21.74 -15.09 -22.35
CA SER A 92 -20.74 -15.79 -23.17
C SER A 92 -20.56 -17.26 -22.75
N SER A 93 -20.87 -17.58 -21.48
CA SER A 93 -20.89 -18.92 -20.92
C SER A 93 -22.30 -19.53 -20.83
N ALA A 94 -23.34 -18.78 -21.19
CA ALA A 94 -24.72 -19.26 -21.16
C ALA A 94 -24.90 -20.33 -22.25
N SER A 95 -25.47 -21.47 -21.88
CA SER A 95 -25.89 -22.45 -22.88
C SER A 95 -27.03 -21.88 -23.73
N THR A 96 -27.15 -22.32 -24.97
CA THR A 96 -28.19 -21.87 -25.90
C THR A 96 -29.60 -21.97 -25.31
N LYS A 97 -29.86 -22.96 -24.43
CA LYS A 97 -31.13 -23.13 -23.71
C LYS A 97 -31.40 -22.02 -22.69
N GLN A 98 -30.38 -21.57 -21.95
CA GLN A 98 -30.53 -20.52 -20.94
C GLN A 98 -30.81 -19.14 -21.57
N LEU A 99 -30.38 -18.94 -22.81
CA LEU A 99 -30.71 -17.77 -23.62
C LEU A 99 -32.15 -17.81 -24.16
N GLU A 100 -32.63 -18.99 -24.58
CA GLU A 100 -34.02 -19.19 -25.05
C GLU A 100 -35.05 -19.01 -23.92
N ASP A 101 -34.72 -19.43 -22.69
CA ASP A 101 -35.60 -19.28 -21.52
C ASP A 101 -35.65 -17.84 -20.98
N PHE A 102 -34.74 -16.96 -21.43
CA PHE A 102 -34.70 -15.54 -21.07
C PHE A 102 -35.68 -14.73 -21.94
N SER A 103 -36.97 -15.03 -21.81
CA SER A 103 -38.02 -14.25 -22.45
C SER A 103 -38.21 -12.91 -21.73
N LEU A 104 -38.06 -11.79 -22.44
CA LEU A 104 -38.36 -10.43 -21.98
C LEU A 104 -39.86 -10.23 -21.70
#